data_AF-A0A7J8CJ55-F1
#
_entry.id   AF-A0A7J8CJ55-F1
#
_cell.length_a   1.000
_cell.length_b   1.000
_cell.length_c   1.000
_cell.angle_alpha   90.00
_cell.angle_beta   90.00
_cell.angle_gamma   90.00
#
_symmetry.space_group_name_H-M   'P 1'
#
loop_
_entity.id
_entity.type
_entity.pdbx_description
1 polymer ?
#
loop_
_entity_poly.entity_id
_entity_poly.type
_entity_poly.pdbx_seq_one_letter_code
_entity_poly.pdbx_strand_id
1 'polypeptide(L)'
;MASGFSKGPSLGLLPDVPSLMETLSYSYCYVGIMTGPFFRYRTYLDWLEQPFPGAVPSLRPLLRRAWPAPLFGLLFLLSSHLFPLEAVREDAFYARPLPARLFYMIPVFFAFRMRFYVAWIVAECGCIAAGFGAYPVAAKARAGGGPTLHCPPPSRSGGGREVAQDPAGPITTTAWPCP
;
A
#
# COMPACT_ATOMS: atom_id res chain seq x y z
N MET A 1 34.43 -24.70 -25.84
CA MET A 1 33.69 -23.44 -25.57
C MET A 1 32.76 -23.71 -24.39
N ALA A 2 33.14 -23.30 -23.18
CA ALA A 2 32.32 -23.48 -21.99
C ALA A 2 31.29 -22.35 -21.94
N SER A 3 30.03 -22.67 -22.21
CA SER A 3 28.90 -21.76 -21.98
C SER A 3 28.78 -21.52 -20.47
N GLY A 4 29.26 -20.37 -20.01
CA GLY A 4 29.05 -19.93 -18.64
C GLY A 4 27.56 -19.85 -18.35
N PHE A 5 27.07 -20.68 -17.43
CA PHE A 5 25.80 -20.46 -16.76
C PHE A 5 25.93 -19.13 -15.99
N SER A 6 25.52 -18.03 -16.62
CA SER A 6 25.28 -16.79 -15.89
C SER A 6 24.15 -17.08 -14.91
N LYS A 7 24.47 -17.24 -13.62
CA LYS A 7 23.46 -17.26 -12.56
C LYS A 7 22.63 -16.00 -12.75
N GLY A 8 21.35 -16.17 -13.08
CA GLY A 8 20.40 -15.06 -13.06
C GLY A 8 20.49 -14.34 -11.71
N PRO A 9 20.23 -13.03 -11.67
CA PRO A 9 20.36 -12.24 -10.44
C PRO A 9 19.57 -12.92 -9.32
N SER A 10 20.26 -13.18 -8.22
CA SER A 10 19.69 -13.85 -7.06
C SER A 10 18.48 -13.04 -6.57
N LEU A 11 17.29 -13.66 -6.54
CA LEU A 11 16.04 -13.01 -6.11
C LEU A 11 16.23 -12.32 -4.75
N GLY A 12 15.85 -11.04 -4.68
CA GLY A 12 15.89 -10.25 -3.45
C GLY A 12 17.27 -9.69 -3.06
N LEU A 13 18.33 -9.96 -3.83
CA LEU A 13 19.61 -9.27 -3.70
C LEU A 13 19.65 -7.99 -4.56
N LEU A 14 20.46 -7.04 -4.12
CA LEU A 14 20.66 -5.80 -4.84
C LEU A 14 21.63 -6.04 -6.01
N PRO A 15 21.31 -5.62 -7.24
CA PRO A 15 22.16 -5.85 -8.40
C PRO A 15 23.50 -5.12 -8.29
N ASP A 16 23.49 -3.87 -7.82
CA ASP A 16 24.68 -3.04 -7.63
C ASP A 16 24.50 -2.08 -6.43
N VAL A 17 25.60 -1.50 -5.95
CA VAL A 17 25.58 -0.49 -4.86
C VAL A 17 24.94 0.81 -5.39
N PRO A 18 23.93 1.37 -4.70
CA PRO A 18 23.24 2.55 -5.20
C PRO A 18 24.12 3.79 -5.13
N SER A 19 24.01 4.63 -6.15
CA SER A 19 24.61 5.94 -6.17
C SER A 19 23.96 6.88 -5.14
N LEU A 20 24.63 7.99 -4.85
CA LEU A 20 24.10 9.01 -3.93
C LEU A 20 22.77 9.59 -4.44
N MET A 21 22.63 9.81 -5.75
CA MET A 21 21.39 10.34 -6.34
C MET A 21 20.22 9.35 -6.25
N GLU A 22 20.48 8.06 -6.45
CA GLU A 22 19.46 7.03 -6.30
C GLU A 22 19.03 6.87 -4.83
N THR A 23 19.99 6.98 -3.90
CA THR A 23 19.71 6.96 -2.46
C THR A 23 18.84 8.14 -2.05
N LEU A 24 19.13 9.34 -2.56
CA LEU A 24 18.30 10.52 -2.33
C LEU A 24 16.91 10.40 -2.97
N SER A 25 16.84 9.88 -4.19
CA SER A 25 15.56 9.66 -4.89
C SER A 25 14.70 8.64 -4.15
N TYR A 26 15.31 7.61 -3.59
CA TYR A 26 14.66 6.63 -2.72
C TYR A 26 14.19 7.26 -1.41
N SER A 27 15.04 8.04 -0.72
CA SER A 27 14.68 8.64 0.57
C SER A 27 13.58 9.69 0.47
N TYR A 28 13.54 10.45 -0.63
CA TYR A 28 12.54 11.48 -0.90
C TYR A 28 11.43 11.01 -1.84
N CYS A 29 11.29 9.70 -2.03
CA CYS A 29 10.20 9.14 -2.82
C CYS A 29 8.84 9.52 -2.21
N TYR A 30 7.92 10.03 -3.03
CA TYR A 30 6.60 10.48 -2.57
C TYR A 30 5.80 9.37 -1.88
N VAL A 31 6.02 8.11 -2.27
CA VAL A 31 5.39 6.92 -1.66
C VAL A 31 5.81 6.78 -0.19
N GLY A 32 7.05 7.15 0.15
CA GLY A 32 7.63 7.07 1.50
C GLY A 32 7.42 8.32 2.34
N ILE A 33 7.53 9.51 1.73
CA ILE A 33 7.76 10.76 2.44
C ILE A 33 6.56 11.25 3.29
N MET A 34 5.33 10.98 2.84
CA MET A 34 4.14 11.57 3.48
C MET A 34 3.58 10.74 4.63
N THR A 35 3.77 9.41 4.63
CA THR A 35 3.35 8.41 5.64
C THR A 35 3.52 6.99 5.08
N GLY A 36 4.56 6.76 4.28
CA GLY A 36 4.76 5.48 3.61
C GLY A 36 5.22 4.38 4.56
N PRO A 37 4.97 3.10 4.22
CA PRO A 37 5.55 1.99 4.97
C PRO A 37 7.08 2.00 4.86
N PHE A 38 7.76 1.38 5.82
CA PHE A 38 9.18 1.06 5.66
C PHE A 38 9.32 -0.01 4.57
N PHE A 39 9.80 0.39 3.40
CA PHE A 39 10.12 -0.52 2.30
C PHE A 39 11.64 -0.64 2.12
N ARG A 40 12.07 -1.62 1.32
CA ARG A 40 13.47 -1.81 0.97
C ARG A 40 13.79 -1.14 -0.36
N TYR A 41 15.04 -0.73 -0.53
CA TYR A 41 15.52 -0.17 -1.79
C TYR A 41 15.29 -1.10 -2.99
N ARG A 42 15.40 -2.43 -2.83
CA ARG A 42 15.07 -3.37 -3.91
C ARG A 42 13.60 -3.32 -4.35
N THR A 43 12.66 -3.15 -3.42
CA THR A 43 11.23 -3.01 -3.74
C THR A 43 10.94 -1.71 -4.50
N TYR A 44 11.69 -0.65 -4.20
CA TYR A 44 11.64 0.59 -4.96
C TYR A 44 12.13 0.39 -6.40
N LEU A 45 13.25 -0.31 -6.59
CA LEU A 45 13.75 -0.64 -7.93
C LEU A 45 12.78 -1.53 -8.72
N ASP A 46 12.26 -2.59 -8.09
CA ASP A 46 11.27 -3.49 -8.72
C ASP A 46 10.04 -2.72 -9.22
N TRP A 47 9.62 -1.69 -8.48
CA TRP A 47 8.49 -0.84 -8.85
C TRP A 47 8.83 0.12 -10.02
N LEU A 48 10.05 0.67 -10.06
CA LEU A 48 10.50 1.51 -11.18
C LEU A 48 10.72 0.72 -12.48
N GLU A 49 11.27 -0.48 -12.37
CA GLU A 49 11.60 -1.36 -13.49
C GLU A 49 10.39 -2.20 -13.96
N GLN A 50 9.21 -1.94 -13.41
CA GLN A 50 8.04 -2.76 -13.66
C GLN A 50 7.59 -2.65 -15.13
N PRO A 51 7.52 -3.76 -15.90
CA PRO A 51 7.28 -3.68 -17.35
C PRO A 51 5.86 -3.28 -17.74
N PHE A 52 4.88 -3.52 -16.86
CA PHE A 52 3.48 -3.23 -17.13
C PHE A 52 2.80 -2.51 -15.94
N PRO A 53 3.04 -1.20 -15.73
CA PRO A 53 2.49 -0.46 -14.60
C PRO A 53 0.98 -0.24 -14.72
N GLY A 54 0.48 0.04 -15.93
CA GLY A 54 -0.97 0.19 -16.18
C GLY A 54 -1.74 -1.13 -16.09
N ALA A 55 -1.01 -2.24 -15.99
CA ALA A 55 -1.54 -3.58 -15.88
C ALA A 55 -1.59 -4.07 -14.42
N VAL A 56 -1.56 -3.19 -13.42
CA VAL A 56 -1.72 -3.59 -12.02
C VAL A 56 -3.16 -3.36 -11.60
N PRO A 57 -3.87 -4.36 -11.04
CA PRO A 57 -5.24 -4.19 -10.60
C PRO A 57 -5.27 -3.44 -9.27
N SER A 58 -5.12 -2.11 -9.29
CA SER A 58 -5.06 -1.30 -8.08
C SER A 58 -6.44 -0.88 -7.54
N LEU A 59 -7.45 -0.71 -8.40
CA LEU A 59 -8.74 -0.12 -8.02
C LEU A 59 -9.52 -0.96 -6.99
N ARG A 60 -9.64 -2.28 -7.20
CA ARG A 60 -10.38 -3.15 -6.28
C ARG A 60 -9.72 -3.25 -4.89
N PRO A 61 -8.40 -3.49 -4.79
CA PRO A 61 -7.69 -3.40 -3.50
C PRO A 61 -7.79 -2.02 -2.85
N LEU A 62 -7.70 -0.95 -3.64
CA LEU A 62 -7.80 0.43 -3.15
C LEU A 62 -9.17 0.67 -2.52
N LEU A 63 -10.26 0.36 -3.22
CA LEU A 63 -11.61 0.54 -2.68
C LEU A 63 -11.85 -0.28 -1.41
N ARG A 64 -11.32 -1.51 -1.36
CA ARG A 64 -11.41 -2.37 -0.18
C ARG A 64 -10.68 -1.76 1.02
N ARG A 65 -9.54 -1.10 0.79
CA ARG A 65 -8.79 -0.41 1.85
C ARG A 65 -9.40 0.93 2.23
N ALA A 66 -10.01 1.64 1.28
CA ALA A 66 -10.68 2.92 1.49
C ALA A 66 -12.02 2.77 2.24
N TRP A 67 -12.70 1.63 2.14
CA TRP A 67 -14.00 1.36 2.79
C TRP A 67 -14.10 1.75 4.29
N PRO A 68 -13.11 1.46 5.17
CA PRO A 68 -13.15 1.89 6.56
C PRO A 68 -12.93 3.41 6.79
N ALA A 69 -12.38 4.15 5.83
CA ALA A 69 -12.11 5.59 5.99
C ALA A 69 -13.36 6.44 6.33
N PRO A 70 -14.51 6.31 5.62
CA PRO A 70 -15.72 7.06 5.98
C PRO A 70 -16.24 6.74 7.38
N LEU A 71 -16.10 5.49 7.85
CA LEU A 71 -16.49 5.11 9.20
C LEU A 71 -15.66 5.86 10.26
N PHE A 72 -14.33 5.88 10.10
CA PHE A 72 -13.46 6.63 11.00
C PHE A 72 -13.67 8.14 10.89
N GLY A 73 -13.93 8.66 9.69
CA GLY A 73 -14.30 10.05 9.47
C GLY A 73 -15.61 10.42 10.20
N LEU A 74 -16.63 9.56 10.14
CA LEU A 74 -17.89 9.77 10.85
C LEU A 74 -17.71 9.71 12.36
N LEU A 75 -16.97 8.72 12.88
CA LEU A 75 -16.64 8.61 14.31
C LEU A 75 -15.87 9.84 14.80
N PHE A 76 -14.95 10.35 13.99
CA PHE A 76 -14.23 11.58 14.26
C PHE A 76 -15.18 12.79 14.36
N LEU A 77 -16.06 12.96 13.37
CA LEU A 77 -17.03 14.07 13.35
C LEU A 77 -18.00 13.99 14.52
N LEU A 78 -18.56 12.80 14.80
CA LEU A 78 -19.48 12.57 15.92
C LEU A 78 -18.82 12.86 17.27
N SER A 79 -17.61 12.32 17.49
CA SER A 79 -16.87 12.55 18.72
C SER A 79 -16.49 14.02 18.89
N SER A 80 -16.15 14.73 17.81
CA SER A 80 -15.83 16.16 17.84
C SER A 80 -17.06 17.03 18.08
N HIS A 81 -18.23 16.62 17.57
CA HIS A 81 -19.49 17.31 17.82
C HIS A 81 -20.00 17.12 19.25
N LEU A 82 -19.91 15.91 19.79
CA LEU A 82 -20.37 15.60 21.15
C LEU A 82 -19.40 16.10 22.23
N PHE A 83 -18.11 16.09 21.94
CA PHE A 83 -17.04 16.49 22.87
C PHE A 83 -16.10 17.50 22.20
N PRO A 84 -16.53 18.77 22.03
CA PRO A 84 -15.72 19.81 21.42
C PRO A 84 -14.42 20.04 22.21
N LEU A 85 -13.32 20.27 21.51
CA LEU A 85 -12.01 20.47 22.12
C LEU A 85 -11.94 21.81 22.87
N GLU A 86 -12.76 22.76 22.43
CA GLU A 86 -12.89 24.13 22.93
C GLU A 86 -13.39 24.12 24.37
N ALA A 87 -14.28 23.19 24.72
CA ALA A 87 -14.77 23.02 26.08
C ALA A 87 -13.69 22.57 27.08
N VAL A 88 -12.53 22.06 26.62
CA VAL A 88 -11.36 21.78 27.48
C VAL A 88 -10.59 23.06 27.80
N ARG A 89 -10.65 24.07 26.91
CA ARG A 89 -9.89 25.31 27.05
C ARG A 89 -10.59 26.33 27.96
N GLU A 90 -11.86 26.12 28.29
CA GLU A 90 -12.63 27.01 29.16
C GLU A 90 -12.24 26.87 30.64
N ASP A 91 -12.24 27.99 31.36
CA ASP A 91 -11.93 28.03 32.80
C ASP A 91 -12.90 27.17 33.63
N ALA A 92 -14.15 27.02 33.16
CA ALA A 92 -15.17 26.16 33.78
C ALA A 92 -14.78 24.67 33.77
N PHE A 93 -13.93 24.22 32.85
CA PHE A 93 -13.41 22.86 32.82
C PHE A 93 -12.42 22.62 33.97
N TYR A 94 -11.62 23.62 34.31
CA TYR A 94 -10.69 23.60 35.44
C TYR A 94 -11.39 23.70 36.80
N ALA A 95 -12.69 23.96 36.85
CA ALA A 95 -13.49 23.87 38.06
C ALA A 95 -14.05 22.46 38.31
N ARG A 96 -14.03 21.56 37.31
CA ARG A 96 -14.59 20.19 37.44
C ARG A 96 -13.70 19.27 38.27
N PRO A 97 -14.25 18.27 38.99
CA PRO A 97 -13.43 17.30 39.71
C PRO A 97 -12.59 16.44 38.75
N LEU A 98 -11.42 15.96 39.21
CA LEU A 98 -10.45 15.23 38.38
C LEU A 98 -11.03 14.05 37.57
N PRO A 99 -11.93 13.19 38.12
CA PRO A 99 -12.50 12.09 37.35
C PRO A 99 -13.30 12.55 36.13
N ALA A 100 -14.01 13.67 36.23
CA ALA A 100 -14.76 14.24 35.11
C ALA A 100 -13.84 14.76 34.00
N ARG A 101 -12.67 15.31 34.37
CA ARG A 101 -11.66 15.74 33.39
C ARG A 101 -11.02 14.54 32.69
N LEU A 102 -10.64 13.50 33.45
CA LEU A 102 -10.10 12.25 32.91
C LEU A 102 -11.08 11.58 31.95
N PHE A 103 -12.37 11.52 32.32
CA PHE A 103 -13.41 10.99 31.44
C PHE A 103 -13.50 11.78 30.13
N TYR A 104 -13.46 13.12 30.19
CA TYR A 104 -13.52 13.97 29.00
C TYR A 104 -12.28 13.82 28.09
N MET A 105 -11.13 13.47 28.65
CA MET A 105 -9.93 13.20 27.84
C MET A 105 -10.11 11.96 26.95
N ILE A 106 -10.86 10.94 27.37
CA ILE A 106 -11.05 9.70 26.60
C ILE A 106 -11.63 9.96 25.19
N PRO A 107 -12.79 10.62 25.02
CA PRO A 107 -13.34 10.92 23.70
C PRO A 107 -12.47 11.91 22.92
N VAL A 108 -11.77 12.83 23.58
CA VAL A 108 -10.83 13.76 22.93
C VAL A 108 -9.65 13.01 22.30
N PHE A 109 -9.01 12.11 23.05
CA PHE A 109 -7.94 11.25 22.54
C PHE A 109 -8.44 10.32 21.43
N PHE A 110 -9.66 9.80 21.58
CA PHE A 110 -10.30 8.97 20.56
C PHE A 110 -10.48 9.75 19.25
N ALA A 111 -11.05 10.95 19.29
CA ALA A 111 -11.23 11.81 18.12
C ALA A 111 -9.89 12.15 17.45
N PHE A 112 -8.86 12.47 18.24
CA PHE A 112 -7.51 12.70 17.72
C PHE A 112 -6.98 11.47 16.98
N ARG A 113 -7.12 10.28 17.57
CA ARG A 113 -6.68 9.00 16.98
C ARG A 113 -7.41 8.66 15.68
N MET A 114 -8.70 8.95 15.59
CA MET A 114 -9.47 8.72 14.36
C MET A 114 -8.91 9.50 13.15
N ARG A 115 -8.39 10.72 13.37
CA ARG A 115 -7.74 11.51 12.30
C ARG A 115 -6.52 10.79 11.72
N PHE A 116 -5.69 10.19 12.57
CA PHE A 116 -4.52 9.43 12.13
C PHE A 116 -4.92 8.16 11.37
N TYR A 117 -6.01 7.50 11.76
CA TYR A 117 -6.49 6.33 11.03
C TYR A 117 -6.95 6.68 9.62
N VAL A 118 -7.66 7.80 9.44
CA VAL A 118 -8.03 8.27 8.10
C VAL A 118 -6.78 8.60 7.29
N ALA A 119 -5.83 9.34 7.86
CA ALA A 119 -4.58 9.69 7.18
C ALA A 119 -3.78 8.44 6.75
N TRP A 120 -3.67 7.45 7.64
CA TRP A 120 -2.96 6.19 7.34
C TRP A 120 -3.67 5.40 6.22
N ILE A 121 -5.01 5.31 6.25
CA ILE A 121 -5.75 4.67 5.16
C ILE A 121 -5.49 5.37 3.83
N VAL A 122 -5.50 6.71 3.80
CA VAL A 122 -5.21 7.49 2.58
C VAL A 122 -3.79 7.23 2.08
N ALA A 123 -2.80 7.18 2.98
CA ALA A 123 -1.41 6.88 2.63
C ALA A 123 -1.27 5.49 2.00
N GLU A 124 -1.92 4.48 2.57
CA GLU A 124 -1.91 3.13 2.01
C GLU A 124 -2.66 3.05 0.68
N CYS A 125 -3.79 3.75 0.55
CA CYS A 125 -4.49 3.88 -0.73
C CYS A 125 -3.60 4.51 -1.80
N GLY A 126 -2.77 5.50 -1.45
CA GLY A 126 -1.77 6.09 -2.35
C GLY A 126 -0.72 5.07 -2.81
N CYS A 127 -0.20 4.26 -1.89
CA CYS A 127 0.74 3.18 -2.22
C CYS A 127 0.10 2.14 -3.16
N ILE A 128 -1.15 1.75 -2.89
CA ILE A 128 -1.90 0.81 -3.72
C ILE A 128 -2.20 1.42 -5.10
N ALA A 129 -2.58 2.70 -5.17
CA ALA A 129 -2.84 3.41 -6.41
C ALA A 129 -1.60 3.47 -7.30
N ALA A 130 -0.42 3.67 -6.71
CA ALA A 130 0.87 3.64 -7.39
C ALA A 130 1.28 2.24 -7.87
N GLY A 131 0.56 1.17 -7.47
CA GLY A 131 0.96 -0.21 -7.73
C GLY A 131 2.23 -0.62 -6.96
N PHE A 132 2.58 0.12 -5.90
CA PHE A 132 3.83 -0.10 -5.18
C PHE A 132 3.83 -1.44 -4.45
N GLY A 133 4.85 -2.26 -4.70
CA GLY A 133 4.97 -3.60 -4.11
C GLY A 133 3.95 -4.61 -4.66
N ALA A 134 3.31 -4.32 -5.79
CA ALA A 134 2.47 -5.27 -6.49
C ALA A 134 3.33 -6.28 -7.26
N TYR A 135 3.25 -7.55 -6.88
CA TYR A 135 3.93 -8.64 -7.57
C TYR A 135 2.91 -9.65 -8.11
N PRO A 136 3.22 -10.35 -9.22
CA PRO A 136 2.39 -11.45 -9.70
C PRO A 136 2.23 -12.53 -8.62
N VAL A 137 1.06 -13.16 -8.54
CA VAL A 137 0.76 -14.22 -7.56
C VAL A 137 1.78 -15.37 -7.66
N ALA A 138 2.25 -15.66 -8.87
CA ALA A 138 3.27 -16.66 -9.15
C ALA A 138 4.62 -16.38 -8.45
N ALA A 139 4.95 -15.12 -8.18
CA ALA A 139 6.21 -14.73 -7.56
C ALA A 139 6.25 -15.02 -6.04
N LYS A 140 5.12 -15.44 -5.44
CA LYS A 140 4.96 -15.74 -4.00
C LYS A 140 5.66 -14.70 -3.11
N ALA A 141 5.36 -13.43 -3.33
CA ALA A 141 6.00 -12.35 -2.59
C ALA A 141 5.66 -12.42 -1.09
N ARG A 142 6.66 -12.15 -0.24
CA ARG A 142 6.46 -12.01 1.21
C ARG A 142 6.30 -10.54 1.58
N ALA A 143 5.53 -10.26 2.63
CA ALA A 143 5.39 -8.91 3.18
C ALA A 143 6.76 -8.34 3.57
N GLY A 144 7.12 -7.19 3.00
CA GLY A 144 8.44 -6.59 3.12
C GLY A 144 9.58 -7.37 2.44
N GLY A 145 9.32 -8.61 2.00
CA GLY A 145 10.21 -9.62 1.46
C GLY A 145 10.68 -9.40 0.02
N GLY A 146 9.77 -8.91 -0.82
CA GLY A 146 9.89 -9.02 -2.27
C GLY A 146 9.51 -10.43 -2.78
N PRO A 147 9.68 -10.69 -4.08
CA PRO A 147 9.36 -11.98 -4.72
C PRO A 147 10.32 -13.07 -4.24
N THR A 148 9.79 -14.26 -3.93
CA THR A 148 10.59 -15.40 -3.45
C THR A 148 10.87 -16.43 -4.55
N LEU A 149 10.08 -16.41 -5.62
CA LEU A 149 10.25 -17.26 -6.79
C LEU A 149 10.38 -16.41 -8.05
N HIS A 150 11.19 -16.88 -9.00
CA HIS A 150 11.21 -16.33 -10.35
C HIS A 150 9.87 -16.66 -11.00
N CYS A 151 9.16 -15.64 -11.47
CA CYS A 151 8.02 -15.92 -12.34
C CYS A 151 8.56 -16.39 -13.70
N PRO A 152 8.08 -17.52 -14.25
CA PRO A 152 8.39 -17.86 -15.63
C PRO A 152 7.78 -16.80 -16.56
N PRO A 153 8.48 -16.44 -17.66
CA PRO A 153 7.92 -15.52 -18.65
C PRO A 153 6.62 -16.12 -19.23
N PRO A 154 5.66 -15.29 -19.66
CA PRO A 154 4.44 -15.78 -20.30
C PRO A 154 4.81 -16.68 -21.48
N SER A 155 4.40 -17.95 -21.42
CA SER A 155 4.65 -18.92 -22.49
C SER A 155 4.01 -18.42 -23.78
N ARG A 156 4.84 -18.03 -24.75
CA ARG A 156 4.41 -17.66 -26.11
C ARG A 156 4.07 -18.94 -26.89
N SER A 157 2.98 -19.62 -26.54
CA SER A 157 2.24 -20.49 -27.47
C SER A 157 1.26 -19.57 -28.22
N GLY A 158 1.47 -19.17 -29.47
CA GLY A 158 1.65 -20.05 -30.61
C GLY A 158 0.29 -20.29 -31.25
N GLY A 159 -0.07 -19.48 -32.26
CA GLY A 159 -1.20 -19.73 -33.16
C GLY A 159 -2.54 -19.16 -32.71
N GLY A 160 -3.11 -18.27 -33.51
CA GLY A 160 -4.46 -17.75 -33.32
C GLY A 160 -5.50 -18.87 -33.31
N ARG A 161 -6.42 -18.80 -32.35
CA ARG A 161 -7.81 -19.22 -32.50
C ARG A 161 -8.65 -18.34 -31.59
N GLU A 162 -9.51 -17.57 -32.24
CA GLU A 162 -10.64 -16.85 -31.69
C GLU A 162 -11.35 -17.74 -30.67
N VAL A 163 -11.25 -17.38 -29.38
CA VAL A 163 -12.02 -18.06 -28.33
C VAL A 163 -13.42 -17.48 -28.41
N ALA A 164 -14.30 -18.28 -29.01
CA ALA A 164 -15.72 -18.06 -29.06
C ALA A 164 -16.27 -17.72 -27.67
N GLN A 165 -17.12 -16.71 -27.66
CA GLN A 165 -17.90 -16.26 -26.52
C GLN A 165 -18.87 -17.38 -26.08
N ASP A 166 -18.57 -18.01 -24.96
CA ASP A 166 -19.47 -18.95 -24.27
C ASP A 166 -20.03 -18.26 -23.01
N PRO A 167 -21.35 -17.99 -22.90
CA PRO A 167 -21.89 -17.02 -21.94
C PRO A 167 -22.10 -17.53 -20.50
N ALA A 168 -21.52 -18.67 -20.11
CA ALA A 168 -21.89 -19.34 -18.84
C ALA A 168 -20.72 -19.92 -18.01
N GLY A 169 -19.58 -19.20 -17.89
CA GLY A 169 -18.45 -19.60 -17.05
C GLY A 169 -18.04 -18.56 -16.00
N PRO A 170 -17.54 -18.96 -14.81
CA PRO A 170 -17.12 -18.03 -13.77
C PRO A 170 -15.96 -17.17 -14.26
N ILE A 171 -16.07 -15.85 -14.03
CA ILE A 171 -15.12 -14.81 -14.42
C ILE A 171 -13.72 -15.20 -13.91
N THR A 172 -12.91 -15.80 -14.77
CA THR A 172 -11.51 -16.09 -14.52
C THR A 172 -10.81 -14.76 -14.31
N THR A 173 -10.32 -14.54 -13.09
CA THR A 173 -9.37 -13.48 -12.76
C THR A 173 -8.22 -13.56 -13.75
N THR A 174 -8.16 -12.61 -14.68
CA THR A 174 -7.02 -12.41 -15.57
C THR A 174 -5.80 -12.17 -14.68
N ALA A 175 -4.97 -13.22 -14.52
CA ALA A 175 -3.67 -13.08 -13.91
C ALA A 175 -2.86 -12.15 -14.83
N TRP A 176 -2.41 -11.03 -14.30
CA TRP A 176 -1.63 -10.07 -15.05
C TRP A 176 -0.30 -10.71 -15.49
N PRO A 177 0.11 -10.48 -16.75
CA PRO A 177 1.27 -11.16 -17.32
C PRO A 177 2.53 -10.79 -16.53
N CYS A 178 3.36 -11.80 -16.27
CA CYS A 178 4.68 -11.61 -15.67
C CYS A 178 5.61 -10.84 -16.62
N PRO A 179 6.58 -10.08 -16.07
CA PRO A 179 7.74 -9.58 -16.81
C PRO A 179 8.40 -10.62 -17.71
#